data_AF-A0A6V8ET12-F1
#
_entry.id   AF-A0A6V8ET12-F1
#
_cell.length_a   1.000
_cell.length_b   1.000
_cell.length_c   1.000
_cell.angle_alpha   90.00
_cell.angle_beta   90.00
_cell.angle_gamma   90.00
#
_symmetry.space_group_name_H-M   'P 1'
#
loop_
_entity.id
_entity.type
_entity.pdbx_description
1 polymer ?
#
loop_
_entity_poly.entity_id
_entity_poly.type
_entity_poly.pdbx_seq_one_letter_code
_entity_poly.pdbx_strand_id
1 'polypeptide(L)'
;AGVSAGGSMPLQAVTNALIPRMNRGSPVFVISSLEGDGTTLPAIRALSSHGHTVYVLSPNSIDLERLVSRIPRMAYEVLKMERQNRLMSLNGYGANVIDWVPDIDLAQALLQVKKG
;
A
#
# COMPACT_ATOMS: atom_id res chain seq x y z
N ALA A 1 -14.40 10.48 20.32
CA ALA A 1 -13.60 9.25 20.40
C ALA A 1 -12.22 9.57 19.83
N GLY A 2 -11.22 9.69 20.71
CA GLY A 2 -9.84 9.98 20.34
C GLY A 2 -9.08 8.69 20.06
N VAL A 3 -8.29 8.70 18.99
CA VAL A 3 -7.42 7.58 18.62
C VAL A 3 -6.13 7.72 19.42
N SER A 4 -5.79 6.73 20.26
CA SER A 4 -4.52 6.68 20.98
C SER A 4 -3.49 5.88 20.17
N ALA A 5 -2.25 6.37 20.12
CA ALA A 5 -1.14 5.74 19.40
C ALA A 5 -0.64 4.48 20.15
N GLY A 6 -1.36 3.37 19.98
CA GLY A 6 -0.99 2.04 20.50
C GLY A 6 -0.35 1.11 19.45
N GLY A 7 -0.29 1.54 18.18
CA GLY A 7 0.50 0.87 17.13
C GLY A 7 -0.13 -0.35 16.45
N SER A 8 -1.41 -0.66 16.66
CA SER A 8 -2.08 -1.85 16.05
C SER A 8 -3.45 -1.57 15.43
N MET A 9 -3.86 -0.29 15.32
CA MET A 9 -5.16 0.03 14.75
C MET A 9 -5.17 -0.31 13.25
N PRO A 10 -6.15 -1.11 12.77
CA PRO A 10 -6.26 -1.42 11.35
C PRO A 10 -6.49 -0.16 10.51
N LEU A 11 -5.91 -0.11 9.31
CA LEU A 11 -6.03 1.03 8.41
C LEU A 11 -7.49 1.34 8.07
N GLN A 12 -8.35 0.32 8.01
CA GLN A 12 -9.78 0.55 7.79
C GLN A 12 -10.45 1.31 8.93
N ALA A 13 -10.06 1.09 10.18
CA ALA A 13 -10.61 1.85 11.31
C ALA A 13 -10.19 3.32 11.22
N VAL A 14 -8.93 3.59 10.85
CA VAL A 14 -8.41 4.95 10.67
C VAL A 14 -9.10 5.65 9.51
N THR A 15 -9.21 5.01 8.35
CA THR A 15 -9.85 5.58 7.16
C THR A 15 -11.33 5.85 7.38
N ASN A 16 -12.06 4.94 8.02
CA ASN A 16 -13.47 5.17 8.38
C ASN A 16 -13.65 6.41 9.29
N ALA A 17 -12.70 6.68 10.19
CA ALA A 17 -12.74 7.85 11.05
C ALA A 17 -12.35 9.15 10.32
N LEU A 18 -11.47 9.07 9.32
CA LEU A 18 -10.93 10.24 8.61
C LEU A 18 -11.77 10.67 7.41
N ILE A 19 -12.28 9.73 6.60
CA ILE A 19 -13.01 10.03 5.35
C ILE A 19 -14.11 11.10 5.55
N PRO A 20 -14.98 11.05 6.58
CA PRO A 20 -16.02 12.06 6.77
C PRO A 20 -15.50 13.47 7.08
N ARG A 21 -14.23 13.59 7.47
CA ARG A 21 -13.56 14.83 7.86
C ARG A 21 -12.63 15.37 6.77
N MET A 22 -12.43 14.61 5.70
CA MET A 22 -11.58 14.99 4.58
C MET A 22 -12.41 15.68 3.49
N ASN A 23 -11.79 16.66 2.83
CA ASN A 23 -12.39 17.24 1.64
C ASN A 23 -12.38 16.22 0.49
N ARG A 24 -13.47 16.14 -0.27
CA ARG A 24 -13.52 15.30 -1.48
C ARG A 24 -12.38 15.69 -2.43
N GLY A 25 -11.79 14.70 -3.09
CA GLY A 25 -10.66 14.93 -4.00
C GLY A 25 -9.33 15.22 -3.33
N SER A 26 -9.25 15.33 -1.99
CA SER A 26 -7.96 15.45 -1.30
C SER A 26 -7.06 14.26 -1.66
N PRO A 27 -5.79 14.51 -2.04
CA PRO A 27 -4.85 13.44 -2.32
C PRO A 27 -4.50 12.70 -1.03
N VAL A 28 -4.38 11.37 -1.12
CA VAL A 28 -4.02 10.51 0.00
C VAL A 28 -2.80 9.68 -0.38
N PHE A 29 -1.74 9.80 0.42
CA PHE A 29 -0.53 9.01 0.26
C PHE A 29 -0.50 7.91 1.32
N VAL A 30 -0.39 6.67 0.87
CA VAL A 30 -0.23 5.49 1.72
C VAL A 30 1.17 4.94 1.48
N ILE A 31 1.99 4.91 2.53
CA ILE A 31 3.33 4.30 2.49
C ILE A 31 3.27 3.05 3.36
N SER A 32 3.31 1.88 2.73
CA SER A 32 3.16 0.61 3.45
C SER A 32 3.65 -0.57 2.61
N SER A 33 4.24 -1.58 3.25
CA SER A 33 4.53 -2.86 2.59
C SER A 33 3.25 -3.61 2.18
N LEU A 34 2.08 -3.20 2.70
CA LEU A 34 0.76 -3.83 2.49
C LEU A 34 0.66 -5.23 3.10
N GLU A 35 1.44 -5.48 4.14
CA GLU A 35 1.53 -6.75 4.86
C GLU A 35 1.09 -6.55 6.31
N GLY A 36 0.65 -7.63 6.98
CA GLY A 36 0.30 -7.61 8.40
C GLY A 36 -1.05 -6.98 8.75
N ASP A 37 -1.67 -6.21 7.85
CA ASP A 37 -3.03 -5.65 8.03
C ASP A 37 -3.97 -6.10 6.90
N GLY A 38 -4.83 -7.06 7.22
CA GLY A 38 -5.86 -7.59 6.31
C GLY A 38 -6.93 -6.58 5.89
N THR A 39 -6.98 -5.40 6.52
CA THR A 39 -7.93 -4.33 6.20
C THR A 39 -7.37 -3.29 5.23
N THR A 40 -6.12 -3.43 4.79
CA THR A 40 -5.46 -2.49 3.87
C THR A 40 -6.21 -2.32 2.55
N LEU A 41 -6.58 -3.44 1.91
CA LEU A 41 -7.34 -3.46 0.65
C LEU A 41 -8.70 -2.74 0.77
N PRO A 42 -9.59 -3.11 1.72
CA PRO A 42 -10.87 -2.42 1.85
C PRO A 42 -10.73 -0.95 2.28
N ALA A 43 -9.69 -0.59 3.04
CA ALA A 43 -9.43 0.81 3.41
C ALA A 43 -9.06 1.67 2.19
N ILE A 44 -8.15 1.19 1.34
CA ILE A 44 -7.76 1.90 0.12
C ILE A 44 -8.95 1.99 -0.84
N ARG A 45 -9.70 0.89 -1.00
CA ARG A 45 -10.94 0.91 -1.80
C ARG A 45 -11.93 1.96 -1.30
N ALA A 46 -12.11 2.08 0.02
CA ALA A 46 -13.00 3.07 0.61
C ALA A 46 -12.54 4.49 0.31
N LEU A 47 -11.25 4.79 0.42
CA LEU A 47 -10.70 6.11 0.06
C LEU A 47 -10.99 6.44 -1.42
N SER A 48 -10.66 5.54 -2.32
CA SER A 48 -10.90 5.73 -3.76
C SER A 48 -12.39 5.88 -4.08
N SER A 49 -13.26 5.06 -3.48
CA SER A 49 -14.71 5.11 -3.73
C SER A 49 -15.38 6.38 -3.22
N HIS A 50 -14.76 7.07 -2.25
CA HIS A 50 -15.21 8.39 -1.77
C HIS A 50 -14.64 9.55 -2.61
N GLY A 51 -13.93 9.25 -3.69
CA GLY A 51 -13.43 10.22 -4.66
C GLY A 51 -12.09 10.86 -4.27
N HIS A 52 -11.31 10.21 -3.39
CA HIS A 52 -9.94 10.64 -3.12
C HIS A 52 -8.97 10.08 -4.16
N THR A 53 -7.99 10.90 -4.57
CA THR A 53 -6.87 10.41 -5.38
C THR A 53 -5.88 9.71 -4.47
N VAL A 54 -5.84 8.38 -4.53
CA VAL A 54 -4.95 7.58 -3.66
C VAL A 54 -3.66 7.23 -4.40
N TYR A 55 -2.54 7.49 -3.74
CA TYR A 55 -1.21 7.05 -4.15
C TYR A 55 -0.67 6.07 -3.12
N VAL A 56 -0.28 4.88 -3.56
CA VAL A 56 0.28 3.83 -2.69
C VAL A 56 1.73 3.64 -3.06
N LEU A 57 2.64 4.10 -2.20
CA LEU A 57 4.04 3.72 -2.27
C LEU A 57 4.22 2.45 -1.45
N SER A 58 4.51 1.34 -2.11
CA SER A 58 4.72 0.07 -1.44
C SER A 58 6.16 -0.40 -1.55
N PRO A 59 6.96 -0.27 -0.47
CA PRO A 59 8.26 -0.92 -0.38
C PRO A 59 8.10 -2.45 -0.44
N ASN A 60 8.86 -3.10 -1.30
CA ASN A 60 8.85 -4.54 -1.46
C ASN A 60 9.72 -5.20 -0.36
N SER A 61 9.08 -5.51 0.76
CA SER A 61 9.69 -6.20 1.91
C SER A 61 10.19 -7.61 1.56
N ILE A 62 9.54 -8.30 0.64
CA ILE A 62 9.91 -9.67 0.23
C ILE A 62 11.26 -9.68 -0.50
N ASP A 63 11.44 -8.76 -1.45
CA ASP A 63 12.72 -8.60 -2.16
C ASP A 63 13.81 -8.05 -1.23
N LEU A 64 13.46 -7.20 -0.26
CA LEU A 64 14.42 -6.75 0.75
C LEU A 64 14.89 -7.90 1.64
N GLU A 65 13.95 -8.72 2.15
CA GLU A 65 14.27 -9.87 2.99
C GLU A 65 15.09 -10.91 2.24
N ARG A 66 14.87 -11.06 0.92
CA ARG A 66 15.66 -11.92 0.03
C ARG A 66 17.14 -11.51 -0.04
N LEU A 67 17.45 -10.22 0.10
CA LEU A 67 18.83 -9.71 0.09
C LEU A 67 19.56 -9.97 1.41
N VAL A 68 18.83 -10.01 2.52
CA VAL A 68 19.39 -10.10 3.88
C VAL A 68 19.32 -11.52 4.46
N SER A 69 18.40 -12.35 3.95
CA SER A 69 18.13 -13.68 4.50
C SER A 69 17.86 -14.73 3.43
N ARG A 70 18.00 -16.01 3.82
CA ARG A 70 17.76 -17.14 2.91
C ARG A 70 16.30 -17.59 2.97
N ILE A 71 15.46 -16.95 2.16
CA ILE A 71 14.09 -17.42 1.91
C ILE A 71 14.13 -18.70 1.02
N PRO A 72 13.42 -19.79 1.35
CA PRO A 72 13.27 -20.92 0.44
C PRO A 72 12.67 -20.48 -0.91
N ARG A 73 13.16 -21.02 -2.03
CA ARG A 73 12.75 -20.57 -3.38
C ARG A 73 11.23 -20.63 -3.55
N MET A 74 10.59 -21.74 -3.19
CA MET A 74 9.15 -21.89 -3.36
C MET A 74 8.35 -20.88 -2.54
N ALA A 75 8.76 -20.62 -1.30
CA ALA A 75 8.11 -19.63 -0.44
C ALA A 75 8.25 -18.22 -1.04
N TYR A 76 9.43 -17.87 -1.55
CA TYR A 76 9.67 -16.59 -2.21
C TYR A 76 8.76 -16.38 -3.44
N GLU A 77 8.61 -17.38 -4.30
CA GLU A 77 7.73 -17.30 -5.49
C GLU A 77 6.26 -17.08 -5.08
N VAL A 78 5.77 -17.83 -4.08
CA VAL A 78 4.40 -17.68 -3.57
C VAL A 78 4.18 -16.28 -3.01
N LEU A 79 5.09 -15.79 -2.17
CA LEU A 79 5.00 -14.45 -1.59
C LEU A 79 4.99 -13.37 -2.69
N LYS A 80 5.81 -13.52 -3.72
CA LYS A 80 5.80 -12.62 -4.89
C LYS A 80 4.46 -12.62 -5.61
N MET A 81 3.87 -13.78 -5.85
CA MET A 81 2.55 -13.90 -6.48
C MET A 81 1.45 -13.26 -5.62
N GLU A 82 1.46 -13.51 -4.30
CA GLU A 82 0.49 -12.90 -3.38
C GLU A 82 0.61 -11.37 -3.34
N ARG A 83 1.84 -10.85 -3.36
CA ARG A 83 2.09 -9.41 -3.46
C ARG A 83 1.56 -8.84 -4.77
N GLN A 84 1.87 -9.46 -5.90
CA GLN A 84 1.37 -9.02 -7.21
C GLN A 84 -0.15 -8.98 -7.25
N ASN A 85 -0.83 -10.00 -6.71
CA ASN A 85 -2.30 -10.02 -6.60
C ASN A 85 -2.82 -8.85 -5.74
N ARG A 86 -2.15 -8.54 -4.62
CA ARG A 86 -2.49 -7.37 -3.78
C ARG A 86 -2.34 -6.05 -4.53
N LEU A 87 -1.20 -5.83 -5.19
CA LEU A 87 -0.94 -4.60 -5.95
C LEU A 87 -1.90 -4.43 -7.13
N MET A 88 -2.20 -5.52 -7.85
CA MET A 88 -3.18 -5.52 -8.94
C MET A 88 -4.58 -5.17 -8.44
N SER A 89 -4.99 -5.70 -7.27
CA SER A 89 -6.27 -5.38 -6.65
C SER A 89 -6.37 -3.89 -6.30
N LEU A 90 -5.30 -3.29 -5.77
CA LEU A 90 -5.25 -1.86 -5.44
C LEU A 90 -5.35 -0.97 -6.67
N ASN A 91 -4.63 -1.29 -7.74
CA ASN A 91 -4.78 -0.61 -9.03
C ASN A 91 -6.23 -0.73 -9.56
N GLY A 92 -6.84 -1.90 -9.44
CA GLY A 92 -8.25 -2.14 -9.81
C GLY A 92 -9.25 -1.30 -9.01
N TYR A 93 -8.88 -0.85 -7.81
CA TYR A 93 -9.69 0.10 -7.02
C TYR A 93 -9.46 1.57 -7.39
N GLY A 94 -8.63 1.86 -8.39
CA GLY A 94 -8.31 3.22 -8.83
C GLY A 94 -7.22 3.90 -8.02
N ALA A 95 -6.46 3.16 -7.21
CA ALA A 95 -5.26 3.70 -6.55
C ALA A 95 -4.08 3.70 -7.53
N ASN A 96 -3.23 4.72 -7.45
CA ASN A 96 -1.97 4.79 -8.19
C ASN A 96 -0.89 4.07 -7.37
N VAL A 97 -0.51 2.87 -7.80
CA VAL A 97 0.41 2.02 -7.02
C VAL A 97 1.84 2.10 -7.55
N ILE A 98 2.79 2.31 -6.65
CA ILE A 98 4.23 2.30 -6.88
C ILE A 98 4.78 1.09 -6.14
N ASP A 99 5.19 0.06 -6.89
CA ASP A 99 5.94 -1.04 -6.32
C ASP A 99 7.43 -0.65 -6.26
N TRP A 100 7.89 -0.28 -5.07
CA TRP A 100 9.27 0.15 -4.89
C TRP A 100 10.13 -1.03 -4.44
N VAL A 101 10.95 -1.53 -5.36
CA VAL A 101 11.91 -2.60 -5.12
C VAL A 101 13.25 -2.05 -4.60
N PRO A 102 13.98 -2.79 -3.74
CA PRO A 102 15.16 -2.27 -3.03
C PRO A 102 16.35 -1.92 -3.93
N ASP A 103 16.40 -2.43 -5.14
CA ASP A 103 17.44 -2.21 -6.15
C ASP A 103 17.24 -0.92 -6.95
N ILE A 104 16.07 -0.27 -6.82
CA ILE A 104 15.75 0.99 -7.48
C ILE A 104 15.79 2.12 -6.46
N ASP A 105 16.38 3.27 -6.83
CA ASP A 105 16.34 4.46 -5.98
C ASP A 105 14.89 5.00 -5.85
N LEU A 106 14.51 5.46 -4.65
CA LEU A 106 13.14 5.92 -4.40
C LEU A 106 12.75 7.08 -5.32
N ALA A 107 13.65 8.03 -5.59
CA ALA A 107 13.33 9.15 -6.48
C ALA A 107 13.03 8.66 -7.90
N GLN A 108 13.74 7.63 -8.38
CA GLN A 108 13.46 7.01 -9.67
C GLN A 108 12.11 6.28 -9.66
N ALA A 109 11.78 5.55 -8.60
CA ALA A 109 10.50 4.85 -8.48
C ALA A 109 9.31 5.83 -8.51
N LEU A 110 9.40 6.96 -7.80
CA LEU A 110 8.35 7.99 -7.76
C LEU A 110 8.09 8.64 -9.14
N LEU A 111 9.11 8.70 -10.02
CA LEU A 111 8.94 9.25 -11.37
C LEU A 111 8.12 8.35 -12.30
N GLN A 112 7.98 7.06 -12.00
CA GLN A 112 7.22 6.13 -12.83
C GLN A 112 5.70 6.42 -12.83
N VAL A 113 5.18 7.05 -11.76
CA VAL A 113 3.75 7.39 -11.64
C VAL A 113 3.31 8.52 -12.54
N LYS A 114 4.23 9.44 -12.90
CA LYS A 114 3.89 10.63 -13.70
C LYS A 114 3.49 10.33 -15.15
N LYS A 115 3.52 9.06 -15.58
CA LYS A 115 3.22 8.63 -16.96
C LYS A 115 1.85 7.97 -17.14
N GLY A 116 1.02 7.92 -16.10
CA GLY A 116 -0.37 7.44 -16.15
C GLY A 116 -1.38 8.55 -16.41
#